data_AF-A0AA43ZGS1-F1
#
_entry.id   AF-A0AA43ZGS1-F1
#
_cell.length_a   1.000
_cell.length_b   1.000
_cell.length_c   1.000
_cell.angle_alpha   90.00
_cell.angle_beta   90.00
_cell.angle_gamma   90.00
#
_symmetry.space_group_name_H-M   'P 1'
#
loop_
_entity.id
_entity.type
_entity.pdbx_description
1 polymer ?
#
loop_
_entity_poly.entity_id
_entity_poly.type
_entity_poly.pdbx_seq_one_letter_code
_entity_poly.pdbx_strand_id
1 'polypeptide(L)' 'MIARKKSSRELAARALCRLDGVPEDTKFEGAPMWKSFLPQVDAVLEAILPPEEFDRLRQLE' A
#
# COMPACT_ATOMS: atom_id res chain seq x y z
N MET A 1 -18.18 -3.09 -15.64
CA MET A 1 -16.76 -2.83 -15.32
C MET A 1 -16.48 -3.43 -13.95
N ILE A 2 -15.78 -4.56 -13.87
CA ILE A 2 -15.39 -5.13 -12.56
C ILE A 2 -14.30 -4.20 -12.01
N ALA A 3 -14.64 -3.39 -11.00
CA ALA A 3 -13.63 -2.63 -10.28
C ALA A 3 -12.63 -3.62 -9.70
N ARG A 4 -11.37 -3.57 -10.13
CA ARG A 4 -10.29 -4.33 -9.47
C ARG A 4 -10.38 -3.96 -7.99
N LYS A 5 -10.64 -4.94 -7.12
CA LYS A 5 -10.55 -4.73 -5.67
C LYS A 5 -9.15 -4.16 -5.42
N LYS A 6 -9.10 -2.97 -4.83
CA LYS A 6 -7.83 -2.37 -4.39
C LYS A 6 -7.16 -3.36 -3.45
N SER A 7 -5.87 -3.55 -3.65
CA SER A 7 -5.09 -4.49 -2.86
C SER A 7 -5.04 -4.03 -1.40
N SER A 8 -4.80 -4.94 -0.47
CA SER A 8 -4.69 -4.60 0.96
C SER A 8 -3.55 -3.61 1.18
N ARG A 9 -2.44 -3.74 0.43
CA ARG A 9 -1.32 -2.77 0.50
C ARG A 9 -1.71 -1.42 -0.08
N GLU A 10 -2.45 -1.37 -1.19
CA GLU A 10 -2.94 -0.09 -1.74
C GLU A 10 -3.87 0.62 -0.74
N LEU A 11 -4.78 -0.10 -0.09
CA LEU A 11 -5.68 0.48 0.90
C LEU A 11 -4.93 1.03 2.12
N ALA A 12 -3.93 0.29 2.61
CA ALA A 12 -3.08 0.74 3.72
C ALA A 12 -2.26 1.98 3.32
N ALA A 13 -1.66 1.97 2.14
CA ALA A 13 -0.86 3.10 1.65
C ALA A 13 -1.70 4.37 1.46
N ARG A 14 -2.92 4.22 0.94
CA ARG A 14 -3.90 5.30 0.85
C ARG A 14 -4.32 5.83 2.22
N ALA A 15 -4.46 4.96 3.22
CA ALA A 15 -4.73 5.38 4.59
C ALA A 15 -3.56 6.20 5.18
N LEU A 16 -2.32 5.83 4.88
CA LEU A 16 -1.14 6.62 5.26
C LEU A 16 -1.11 7.98 4.57
N CYS A 17 -1.47 8.07 3.29
CA CYS A 17 -1.61 9.37 2.63
C CYS A 17 -2.63 10.27 3.34
N ARG A 18 -3.81 9.73 3.70
CA ARG A 18 -4.83 10.48 4.45
C ARG A 18 -4.33 10.93 5.81
N LEU A 19 -3.58 10.07 6.50
CA LEU A 19 -2.98 10.39 7.79
C LEU A 19 -1.99 11.55 7.68
N ASP A 20 -1.17 11.57 6.62
CA ASP A 20 -0.17 12.60 6.35
C ASP A 20 -0.74 13.87 5.68
N GLY A 21 -2.06 13.87 5.40
CA GLY A 21 -2.74 14.99 4.75
C GLY A 21 -2.41 15.16 3.26
N VAL A 22 -1.86 14.11 2.63
CA VAL A 22 -1.47 14.15 1.22
C VAL A 22 -2.56 13.52 0.33
N PRO A 23 -2.91 14.13 -0.82
CA PRO A 23 -3.88 13.53 -1.73
C PRO A 23 -3.37 12.18 -2.29
N GLU A 24 -4.13 11.10 -2.08
CA GLU A 24 -3.75 9.74 -2.48
C GLU A 24 -3.43 9.59 -3.97
N ASP A 25 -4.24 10.22 -4.82
CA ASP A 25 -4.20 10.07 -6.28
C ASP A 25 -3.44 11.22 -6.96
N THR A 26 -2.81 12.13 -6.20
CA THR A 26 -1.91 13.11 -6.82
C THR A 26 -0.69 12.41 -7.43
N LYS A 27 -0.16 12.95 -8.52
CA LYS A 27 1.02 12.38 -9.16
C LYS A 27 2.28 12.95 -8.52
N PHE A 28 3.10 12.08 -7.98
CA PHE A 28 4.47 12.37 -7.56
C PHE A 28 5.42 11.50 -8.37
N GLU A 29 6.40 12.11 -9.04
CA GLU A 29 7.37 11.41 -9.91
C GLU A 29 6.72 10.50 -10.98
N GLY A 30 5.57 10.92 -11.52
CA GLY A 30 4.84 10.16 -12.55
C GLY A 30 3.99 8.99 -12.02
N ALA A 31 3.98 8.76 -10.71
CA ALA A 31 3.18 7.73 -10.05
C ALA A 31 2.17 8.33 -9.06
N PRO A 32 1.06 7.62 -8.73
CA PRO A 32 0.18 8.05 -7.64
C PRO A 32 0.94 8.11 -6.31
N MET A 33 0.69 9.15 -5.52
CA MET A 33 1.38 9.41 -4.26
C MET A 33 1.31 8.23 -3.29
N TRP A 34 0.19 7.50 -3.24
CA TRP A 34 0.07 6.33 -2.38
C TRP A 34 1.17 5.28 -2.62
N LYS A 35 1.74 5.18 -3.82
CA LYS A 35 2.84 4.25 -4.08
C LYS A 35 4.10 4.57 -3.29
N SER A 36 4.35 5.84 -2.97
CA SER A 36 5.48 6.26 -2.15
C SER A 36 5.37 5.81 -0.69
N PHE A 37 4.17 5.39 -0.26
CA PHE A 37 3.91 4.88 1.08
C PHE A 37 3.96 3.33 1.17
N LEU A 38 4.15 2.63 0.05
CA LEU A 38 4.26 1.17 0.04
C LEU A 38 5.42 0.63 0.92
N PRO A 39 6.63 1.25 0.94
CA PRO A 39 7.70 0.79 1.82
C PRO A 39 7.33 0.83 3.31
N GLN A 40 6.57 1.83 3.74
CA GLN A 40 6.10 1.96 5.12
C GLN A 40 5.05 0.90 5.45
N VAL A 41 4.13 0.62 4.51
CA VAL A 41 3.17 -0.47 4.65
C VAL A 41 3.88 -1.81 4.76
N ASP A 42 4.87 -2.06 3.88
CA ASP A 42 5.63 -3.30 3.87
C ASP A 42 6.39 -3.50 5.19
N ALA A 43 7.03 -2.46 5.72
CA ALA A 43 7.73 -2.52 7.01
C ALA A 43 6.78 -2.84 8.18
N VAL A 44 5.56 -2.29 8.18
CA VAL A 44 4.55 -2.61 9.20
C VAL A 44 4.06 -4.05 9.06
N LEU A 45 3.79 -4.51 7.83
CA LEU A 45 3.34 -5.88 7.58
C LEU A 45 4.43 -6.90 7.94
N GLU A 46 5.69 -6.62 7.60
CA GLU A 46 6.85 -7.44 7.99
C GLU A 46 7.01 -7.53 9.51
N ALA A 47 6.70 -6.45 10.25
CA ALA A 47 6.83 -6.43 11.70
C ALA A 47 5.73 -7.20 12.45
N ILE A 48 4.53 -7.32 11.86
CA ILE A 48 3.36 -7.93 12.53
C ILE A 48 3.04 -9.34 12.02
N LEU A 49 3.52 -9.72 10.83
CA LEU A 49 3.25 -11.01 10.22
C LEU A 49 4.44 -11.96 10.33
N PRO A 50 4.19 -13.26 10.47
CA PRO A 50 5.20 -14.27 10.21
C PRO A 50 5.76 -14.13 8.78
N PRO A 51 7.05 -14.41 8.54
CA PRO A 51 7.68 -14.29 7.22
C PRO A 51 6.93 -15.02 6.09
N GLU A 52 6.36 -16.20 6.39
CA GLU A 52 5.59 -17.00 5.44
C GLU A 52 4.23 -16.38 5.05
N GLU A 53 3.64 -15.58 5.94
CA GLU A 53 2.39 -14.87 5.66
C GLU A 53 2.67 -13.56 4.92
N PHE A 54 3.75 -12.87 5.27
CA PHE A 54 4.20 -11.68 4.55
C PHE A 54 4.55 -12.01 3.09
N ASP A 55 5.30 -13.09 2.83
CA ASP A 55 5.64 -13.50 1.47
C ASP A 55 4.40 -13.88 0.65
N ARG A 56 3.46 -14.62 1.25
CA ARG A 56 2.17 -14.94 0.63
C ARG A 56 1.38 -13.69 0.25
N LEU A 57 1.35 -12.66 1.11
CA LEU A 57 0.70 -11.39 0.77
C LEU A 57 1.40 -10.68 -0.39
N ARG A 58 2.75 -10.70 -0.46
CA ARG A 58 3.44 -10.09 -1.60
C ARG A 58 3.22 -10.82 -2.92
N GLN A 59 2.98 -12.13 -2.90
CA GLN A 59 2.73 -12.91 -4.12
C GLN A 59 1.30 -12.78 -4.65
N LEU A 60 0.34 -12.37 -3.81
CA LEU A 60 -1.07 -12.23 -4.16
C LEU A 60 -1.43 -10.86 -4.76
N GLU A 61 -0.53 -9.88 -4.71
CA GLU A 61 -0.74 -8.50 -5.17
C GLU A 61 0.04 -8.16 -6.43
#